data_AF-A0A4R0XB75-F1
#
_entry.id   AF-A0A4R0XB75-F1
#
_cell.length_a   1.000
_cell.length_b   1.000
_cell.length_c   1.000
_cell.angle_alpha   90.00
_cell.angle_beta   90.00
_cell.angle_gamma   90.00
#
_symmetry.space_group_name_H-M   'P 1'
#
loop_
_entity.id
_entity.type
_entity.pdbx_description
1 polymer ?
#
loop_
_entity_poly.entity_id
_entity_poly.type
_entity_poly.pdbx_seq_one_letter_code
_entity_poly.pdbx_strand_id
1 'polypeptide(L)' 'MPSTSAIAYVFVALLAMGGAASAHAANAADTAASEPKTLKERLGDKASDDQRVDNCKVPVAERGSKARPDDCMHRRSAAN' A
#
# COMPACT_ATOMS: atom_id res chain seq x y z
N MET A 1 -20.76 26.48 34.58
CA MET A 1 -19.90 25.35 35.01
C MET A 1 -20.21 24.18 34.10
N PRO A 2 -19.27 23.71 33.27
CA PRO A 2 -19.55 22.57 32.39
C PRO A 2 -19.85 21.34 33.24
N SER A 3 -20.91 20.60 32.90
CA SER A 3 -21.27 19.35 33.56
C SER A 3 -20.14 18.32 33.37
N THR A 4 -19.91 17.48 34.38
CA THR A 4 -18.85 16.45 34.39
C THR A 4 -18.91 15.54 33.17
N SER A 5 -20.11 15.29 32.65
CA SER A 5 -20.34 14.53 31.42
C SER A 5 -19.77 15.22 30.18
N ALA A 6 -19.89 16.55 30.06
CA ALA A 6 -19.36 17.30 28.92
C ALA A 6 -17.81 17.24 28.87
N ILE A 7 -17.18 17.27 30.04
CA ILE A 7 -15.71 17.15 30.16
C ILE A 7 -15.25 15.77 29.70
N ALA A 8 -15.95 14.70 30.09
CA ALA A 8 -15.63 13.33 29.69
C ALA A 8 -15.73 13.14 28.17
N TYR A 9 -16.76 13.67 27.52
CA TYR A 9 -16.90 13.56 26.07
C TYR A 9 -15.81 14.31 25.30
N VAL A 10 -15.41 15.49 25.76
CA VAL A 10 -14.31 16.25 25.16
C VAL A 10 -12.98 15.51 25.32
N PHE A 11 -12.74 14.88 26.47
CA PHE A 11 -11.52 14.11 26.72
C PHE A 11 -11.42 12.86 25.82
N VAL A 12 -12.53 12.13 25.66
CA VAL A 12 -12.59 10.96 24.76
C VAL A 12 -12.41 11.37 23.30
N ALA A 13 -12.99 12.51 22.88
CA ALA A 13 -12.81 13.03 21.53
C ALA A 13 -11.36 13.47 21.24
N LEU A 14 -10.69 14.09 22.22
CA LEU A 14 -9.28 14.50 22.08
C LEU A 14 -8.32 13.31 21.99
N LEU A 15 -8.59 12.22 22.72
CA LEU A 15 -7.80 10.98 22.63
C LEU A 15 -7.97 10.28 21.28
N ALA A 16 -9.14 10.39 20.64
CA ALA A 16 -9.43 9.73 19.37
C ALA A 16 -8.77 10.40 18.14
N MET A 17 -8.45 11.70 18.21
CA MET A 17 -7.84 12.44 17.09
C MET A 17 -6.30 12.49 17.11
N GLY A 18 -5.65 11.94 18.14
CA GLY A 18 -4.19 12.04 18.36
C GLY A 18 -3.33 11.03 17.59
N GLY A 19 -3.63 10.73 16.33
CA GLY A 19 -2.96 9.68 15.56
C GLY A 19 -2.36 10.15 14.23
N ALA A 20 -1.02 10.01 14.12
CA ALA A 20 -0.16 10.08 12.93
C ALA A 20 0.44 11.46 12.56
N ALA A 21 1.50 11.85 13.29
CA ALA A 21 2.54 12.70 12.73
C ALA A 21 3.44 11.86 11.81
N SER A 22 3.15 11.84 10.51
CA SER A 22 4.05 11.27 9.51
C SER A 22 5.16 12.28 9.19
N ALA A 23 6.28 12.20 9.90
CA ALA A 23 7.49 12.92 9.54
C ALA A 23 8.13 12.27 8.30
N HIS A 24 7.79 12.76 7.10
CA HIS A 24 8.56 12.46 5.90
C HIS A 24 9.60 13.56 5.70
N ALA A 25 10.75 13.41 6.36
CA ALA A 25 11.92 14.25 6.11
C ALA A 25 12.55 13.80 4.79
N ALA A 26 12.17 14.44 3.68
CA ALA A 26 12.91 14.33 2.43
C ALA A 26 14.16 15.22 2.56
N ASN A 27 15.31 14.60 2.85
CA ASN A 27 16.60 15.27 2.84
C ASN A 27 16.99 15.51 1.38
N ALA A 28 16.89 16.77 0.94
CA ALA A 28 17.29 17.21 -0.39
C ALA A 28 18.70 17.81 -0.31
N ALA A 29 19.72 16.99 -0.56
CA ALA A 29 21.01 17.38 -1.13
C ALA A 29 21.90 16.15 -1.27
N ASP A 30 22.27 15.80 -2.50
CA ASP A 30 23.66 15.64 -2.96
C ASP A 30 23.67 14.91 -4.30
N THR A 31 23.73 15.70 -5.38
CA THR A 31 24.04 15.22 -6.73
C THR A 31 25.53 14.92 -6.82
N ALA A 32 26.01 14.00 -6.00
CA ALA A 32 27.26 13.30 -6.27
C ALA A 32 26.88 12.06 -7.08
N ALA A 33 27.46 11.91 -8.28
CA ALA A 33 27.27 10.74 -9.14
C ALA A 33 27.84 9.48 -8.45
N SER A 34 27.10 8.98 -7.47
CA SER A 34 27.27 7.64 -6.91
C SER A 34 26.91 6.66 -8.02
N GLU A 35 27.75 5.65 -8.24
CA GLU A 35 27.32 4.46 -8.98
C GLU A 35 25.91 4.06 -8.52
N PRO A 36 25.01 3.66 -9.44
CA PRO A 36 23.66 3.29 -9.09
C PRO A 36 23.77 2.10 -8.15
N LYS A 37 23.64 2.37 -6.84
CA LYS A 37 23.48 1.34 -5.82
C LYS A 37 22.22 0.60 -6.26
N THR A 38 22.39 -0.61 -6.79
CA THR A 38 21.27 -1.48 -7.12
C THR A 38 20.63 -1.83 -5.79
N LEU A 39 19.69 -0.98 -5.39
CA LEU A 39 18.83 -1.21 -4.25
C LEU A 39 18.23 -2.59 -4.42
N LYS A 40 18.10 -3.32 -3.31
CA LYS A 40 17.62 -4.71 -3.28
C LYS A 40 16.38 -4.84 -4.16
N GLU A 41 16.56 -5.43 -5.33
CA GLU A 41 15.49 -5.54 -6.32
C GLU A 41 14.45 -6.51 -5.79
N ARG A 42 13.17 -6.16 -5.94
CA ARG A 42 12.05 -6.98 -5.51
C ARG A 42 11.73 -8.04 -6.57
N LEU A 43 12.70 -8.92 -6.81
CA LEU A 43 12.70 -9.89 -7.93
C LEU A 43 11.87 -11.17 -7.66
N GLY A 44 10.91 -11.12 -6.73
CA GLY A 44 10.08 -12.29 -6.40
C GLY A 44 8.92 -12.50 -7.38
N ASP A 45 8.60 -13.77 -7.66
CA ASP A 45 7.52 -14.15 -8.56
C ASP A 45 6.14 -13.78 -7.97
N LYS A 46 5.48 -12.81 -8.61
CA LYS A 46 4.16 -12.32 -8.17
C LYS A 46 3.03 -13.33 -8.45
N ALA A 47 3.25 -14.29 -9.35
CA ALA A 47 2.28 -15.32 -9.70
C ALA A 47 2.01 -16.33 -8.59
N SER A 48 2.93 -16.50 -7.63
CA SER A 48 2.73 -17.38 -6.48
C SER A 48 2.19 -16.63 -5.24
N ASP A 49 1.96 -15.32 -5.31
CA ASP A 49 1.45 -14.54 -4.18
C ASP A 49 0.04 -15.01 -3.80
N ASP A 50 -0.11 -15.38 -2.53
CA ASP A 50 -1.36 -15.89 -1.97
C ASP A 50 -2.46 -14.84 -1.87
N GLN A 51 -2.07 -13.55 -1.80
CA GLN A 51 -2.98 -12.41 -1.73
C GLN A 51 -3.59 -12.02 -3.09
N ARG A 52 -3.28 -12.76 -4.15
CA ARG A 52 -3.83 -12.51 -5.47
C ARG A 52 -5.34 -12.77 -5.50
N VAL A 53 -6.10 -11.82 -6.03
CA VAL A 53 -7.57 -11.87 -6.13
C VAL A 53 -8.04 -12.57 -7.41
N ASP A 54 -7.40 -12.29 -8.54
CA ASP A 54 -7.73 -12.81 -9.87
C ASP A 54 -6.51 -13.42 -10.57
N ASN A 55 -6.71 -14.21 -11.63
CA ASN A 55 -5.59 -14.74 -12.41
C ASN A 55 -5.26 -13.90 -13.65
N CYS A 56 -5.69 -12.63 -13.66
CA CYS A 56 -5.36 -11.73 -14.74
C CYS A 56 -3.85 -11.53 -14.78
N LYS A 57 -3.26 -11.69 -15.98
CA LYS A 57 -1.81 -11.55 -16.21
C LYS A 57 -0.95 -12.62 -15.50
N VAL A 58 -1.56 -13.71 -15.02
CA VAL A 58 -0.83 -14.89 -14.51
C VAL A 58 -0.90 -16.01 -15.53
N PRO A 59 0.25 -16.48 -16.08
CA PRO A 59 0.31 -17.61 -17.00
C PRO A 59 -0.31 -18.87 -16.38
N VAL A 60 -1.01 -19.68 -17.17
CA VAL A 60 -1.74 -20.87 -16.68
C VAL A 60 -0.83 -21.83 -15.92
N ALA A 61 0.43 -21.97 -16.35
CA ALA A 61 1.43 -22.82 -15.70
C ALA A 61 1.84 -22.35 -14.29
N GLU A 62 1.70 -21.06 -13.99
CA GLU A 62 2.10 -20.46 -12.71
C GLU A 62 0.90 -20.26 -11.77
N ARG A 63 -0.29 -20.68 -12.20
CA ARG A 63 -1.49 -20.62 -11.36
C ARG A 63 -1.41 -21.73 -10.31
N GLY A 64 -1.50 -21.33 -9.05
CA GLY A 64 -1.64 -22.28 -7.95
C GLY A 64 -2.98 -23.02 -7.97
N SER A 65 -3.14 -23.96 -7.05
CA SER A 65 -4.34 -24.80 -6.92
C SER A 65 -5.63 -24.05 -6.53
N LYS A 66 -5.51 -22.83 -5.99
CA LYS A 66 -6.67 -22.00 -5.63
C LYS A 66 -7.37 -21.50 -6.89
N ALA A 67 -8.62 -21.92 -7.09
CA ALA A 67 -9.49 -21.39 -8.14
C ALA A 67 -9.72 -19.89 -7.92
N ARG A 68 -9.38 -19.08 -8.91
CA ARG A 68 -9.58 -17.63 -8.91
C ARG A 68 -10.22 -17.20 -10.23
N PRO A 69 -11.01 -16.12 -10.23
CA PRO A 69 -11.64 -15.61 -11.44
C PRO A 69 -10.62 -15.26 -12.54
N ASP A 70 -11.01 -15.57 -13.77
CA ASP A 70 -10.29 -15.20 -15.01
C ASP A 70 -10.97 -14.06 -15.77
N ASP A 71 -12.13 -13.61 -15.28
CA ASP A 71 -12.90 -12.56 -15.92
C ASP A 71 -12.26 -11.20 -15.66
N CYS A 72 -11.23 -10.92 -16.44
CA CYS A 72 -10.51 -9.68 -16.42
C CYS A 72 -11.35 -8.63 -17.14
N MET A 73 -12.03 -7.78 -16.37
CA MET A 73 -12.66 -6.57 -16.89
C MET A 73 -11.59 -5.64 -17.47
N HIS A 74 -11.23 -5.84 -18.73
CA HIS A 74 -10.34 -4.98 -19.47
C HIS A 74 -11.11 -3.68 -19.79
N ARG A 75 -11.22 -2.75 -18.83
CA ARG A 75 -11.30 -1.35 -19.25
C ARG A 75 -9.99 -1.06 -19.95
N ARG A 76 -10.04 -0.98 -21.28
CA ARG A 76 -8.95 -0.45 -22.10
C ARG A 76 -8.70 1.00 -21.63
N SER A 77 -7.86 1.20 -20.61
CA SER A 77 -7.22 2.50 -20.41
C SER A 77 -6.31 2.69 -21.61
N ALA A 78 -6.75 3.56 -22.52
CA ALA A 78 -5.98 3.98 -23.66
C ALA A 78 -4.61 4.48 -23.21
N ALA A 79 -3.60 4.15 -24.02
CA ALA A 79 -2.20 4.48 -23.86
C ALA A 79 -1.95 5.97 -23.58
N ASN A 80 -0.89 6.24 -22.79
CA ASN A 80 0.07 7.29 -23.07
C ASN A 80 1.44 6.82 -22.56
#